data_AF-A0A9X3S0L9-F1
#
_entry.id   AF-A0A9X3S0L9-F1
#
_cell.length_a   1.000
_cell.length_b   1.000
_cell.length_c   1.000
_cell.angle_alpha   90.00
_cell.angle_beta   90.00
_cell.angle_gamma   90.00
#
_symmetry.space_group_name_H-M   'P 1'
#
loop_
_entity.id
_entity.type
_entity.pdbx_description
1 polymer ?
#
loop_
_entity_poly.entity_id
_entity_poly.type
_entity_poly.pdbx_seq_one_letter_code
_entity_poly.pdbx_strand_id
1 'polypeptide(L)'
;MPALALGVLLLAGAPAFAADTATIYDVTQEGLSAADAQKLADTYGIPNSIAENGAFTYTGKAFGQVPQKQVGDPHKEESGRLVTPQALDIPALQALKTLDDRSALKRAAALPALAGLDGDFKAAPSVSHSELTTANNDGKTTGAYALDTSVSYDMTLGGLPATGQGAKLRVTFAGDGSVTQLSTATRRLASGKQAIIISSDEAAKACSALYGANVRQATPTLGYVLPPLGAVKQIFPSYTCNPVGGDGPQANRVVAAVEGASPTATFKASLRESSVEAAADVSGGTAPYSYKWASSTTVLEQNTDASLSYIRSPRDGKLTGEGLTLEVTDANGLTATATGIFEGDGVISATSTPGGGGFGKLAIGPTDVGIEQTVDEWQCAQDSAIGFKAVMAAHGVGTAFDWRGMNAWERDFKKASLGGTDSTYADNVDAMWYTGHGNSGGFTFKNETHDDRWIVPSDADWGNGDLEWLQLESCQVLRDTNGSHDYFSRWGGTINGLHMLNGFHTNAQCVGGGTGGRFATYLFAGFTVRNAWAQMAFDKEPGGTVFRSMGNIGAGGVTNINDHFWGQGSVGPDILKSSRIGMWAIAQTV
;
A
#
# COMPACT_ATOMS: atom_id res chain seq x y z
N MET A 1 -4.38 50.49 14.50
CA MET A 1 -5.44 50.59 13.49
C MET A 1 -4.79 50.56 12.11
N PRO A 2 -5.38 49.87 11.12
CA PRO A 2 -5.97 48.54 11.18
C PRO A 2 -4.93 47.45 10.80
N ALA A 3 -5.26 46.17 10.98
CA ALA A 3 -4.47 45.06 10.45
C ALA A 3 -5.15 44.49 9.18
N LEU A 4 -4.38 43.98 8.22
CA LEU A 4 -4.94 43.14 7.16
C LEU A 4 -5.19 41.74 7.73
N ALA A 5 -6.45 41.33 7.76
CA ALA A 5 -6.80 39.93 7.98
C ALA A 5 -6.68 39.16 6.65
N LEU A 6 -5.84 38.12 6.60
CA LEU A 6 -5.97 37.12 5.55
C LEU A 6 -7.25 36.33 5.81
N GLY A 7 -8.17 36.35 4.84
CA GLY A 7 -9.38 35.54 4.90
C GLY A 7 -9.05 34.07 4.73
N VAL A 8 -9.17 33.29 5.81
CA VAL A 8 -9.23 31.83 5.71
C VAL A 8 -10.50 31.48 4.93
N LEU A 9 -10.34 30.93 3.73
CA LEU A 9 -11.48 30.49 2.93
C LEU A 9 -12.03 29.19 3.54
N LEU A 10 -12.97 29.33 4.47
CA LEU A 10 -13.76 28.23 5.00
C LEU A 10 -14.50 27.56 3.83
N LEU A 11 -14.01 26.38 3.43
CA LEU A 11 -14.77 25.43 2.63
C LEU A 11 -15.96 24.98 3.47
N ALA A 12 -17.08 25.67 3.32
CA ALA A 12 -18.36 25.25 3.87
C ALA A 12 -18.64 23.83 3.36
N GLY A 13 -18.97 22.92 4.28
CA GLY A 13 -19.17 21.52 3.95
C GLY A 13 -20.20 21.36 2.84
N ALA A 14 -19.88 20.55 1.83
CA ALA A 14 -20.86 20.12 0.85
C ALA A 14 -22.07 19.50 1.57
N PRO A 15 -23.31 19.75 1.12
CA PRO A 15 -24.48 19.16 1.75
C PRO A 15 -24.36 17.64 1.72
N ALA A 16 -24.72 16.99 2.84
CA ALA A 16 -24.83 15.54 2.85
C ALA A 16 -25.89 15.14 1.81
N PHE A 17 -25.49 14.37 0.81
CA PHE A 17 -26.42 13.82 -0.18
C PHE A 17 -27.31 12.77 0.51
N ALA A 18 -28.48 13.22 0.96
CA ALA A 18 -29.62 12.37 1.27
C ALA A 18 -30.19 11.83 -0.05
N ALA A 19 -29.46 10.89 -0.65
CA ALA A 19 -29.86 10.15 -1.83
C ALA A 19 -30.40 8.80 -1.38
N ASP A 20 -31.73 8.64 -1.39
CA ASP A 20 -32.38 7.37 -1.01
C ASP A 20 -32.15 6.26 -2.07
N THR A 21 -31.58 6.62 -3.22
CA THR A 21 -31.31 5.74 -4.37
C THR A 21 -29.99 6.08 -5.06
N ALA A 22 -29.32 5.07 -5.61
CA ALA A 22 -28.14 5.23 -6.48
C ALA A 22 -28.16 4.23 -7.64
N THR A 23 -27.40 4.51 -8.71
CA THR A 23 -27.35 3.70 -9.93
C THR A 23 -26.36 2.55 -9.77
N ILE A 24 -26.81 1.30 -10.02
CA ILE A 24 -25.91 0.19 -10.33
C ILE A 24 -25.52 0.33 -11.80
N TYR A 25 -24.22 0.32 -12.08
CA TYR A 25 -23.71 0.46 -13.46
C TYR A 25 -23.38 -0.90 -14.04
N ASP A 26 -23.77 -1.13 -15.29
CA ASP A 26 -23.44 -2.33 -16.05
C ASP A 26 -22.08 -2.15 -16.74
N VAL A 27 -21.16 -3.10 -16.56
CA VAL A 27 -19.85 -3.08 -17.21
C VAL A 27 -20.00 -3.50 -18.68
N THR A 28 -19.67 -2.60 -19.61
CA THR A 28 -19.75 -2.86 -21.06
C THR A 28 -18.40 -3.24 -21.66
N GLN A 29 -17.30 -2.82 -21.03
CA GLN A 29 -15.94 -3.23 -21.38
C GLN A 29 -15.03 -3.16 -20.15
N GLU A 30 -14.38 -4.26 -19.82
CA GLU A 30 -13.27 -4.31 -18.87
C GLU A 30 -11.98 -3.85 -19.56
N GLY A 31 -11.31 -2.84 -19.00
CA GLY A 31 -10.06 -2.31 -19.52
C GLY A 31 -10.16 -1.67 -20.90
N LEU A 32 -9.01 -1.47 -21.53
CA LEU A 32 -8.89 -1.03 -22.92
C LEU A 32 -8.93 -2.21 -23.88
N SER A 33 -9.50 -1.99 -25.06
CA SER A 33 -9.28 -2.89 -26.19
C SER A 33 -7.84 -2.71 -26.70
N ALA A 34 -7.27 -3.72 -27.36
CA ALA A 34 -5.93 -3.61 -27.96
C ALA A 34 -5.81 -2.44 -28.97
N ALA A 35 -6.92 -2.05 -29.61
CA ALA A 35 -6.97 -0.90 -30.51
C ALA A 35 -7.05 0.45 -29.76
N ASP A 36 -7.81 0.54 -28.67
CA ASP A 36 -7.82 1.73 -27.79
C ASP A 36 -6.44 1.92 -27.14
N ALA A 37 -5.80 0.84 -26.68
CA ALA A 37 -4.45 0.83 -26.11
C ALA A 37 -3.37 1.21 -27.12
N GLN A 38 -3.45 0.75 -28.38
CA GLN A 38 -2.52 1.21 -29.42
C GLN A 38 -2.69 2.70 -29.69
N LYS A 39 -3.93 3.19 -29.80
CA LYS A 39 -4.23 4.62 -30.00
C LYS A 39 -3.73 5.49 -28.82
N LEU A 40 -3.85 5.00 -27.59
CA LEU A 40 -3.28 5.62 -26.39
C LEU A 40 -1.74 5.71 -26.51
N ALA A 41 -1.09 4.59 -26.83
CA ALA A 41 0.35 4.48 -26.99
C ALA A 41 0.88 5.43 -28.09
N ASP A 42 0.25 5.43 -29.26
CA ASP A 42 0.55 6.31 -30.41
C ASP A 42 0.38 7.79 -30.04
N THR A 43 -0.65 8.14 -29.25
CA THR A 43 -0.91 9.53 -28.85
C THR A 43 0.14 10.05 -27.87
N TYR A 44 0.66 9.18 -26.98
CA TYR A 44 1.65 9.54 -25.97
C TYR A 44 3.10 9.26 -26.37
N GLY A 45 3.34 8.64 -27.53
CA GLY A 45 4.67 8.36 -28.07
C GLY A 45 5.41 7.26 -27.29
N ILE A 46 4.68 6.30 -26.75
CA ILE A 46 5.18 5.22 -25.87
C ILE A 46 4.91 3.84 -26.48
N PRO A 47 5.61 2.77 -26.04
CA PRO A 47 5.23 1.40 -26.38
C PRO A 47 3.82 1.06 -25.92
N ASN A 48 3.14 0.17 -26.65
CA ASN A 48 1.87 -0.38 -26.22
C ASN A 48 2.10 -1.39 -25.08
N SER A 49 1.67 -1.02 -23.87
CA SER A 49 1.92 -1.75 -22.62
C SER A 49 0.61 -2.21 -21.95
N ILE A 50 -0.28 -2.77 -22.75
CA ILE A 50 -1.54 -3.41 -22.30
C ILE A 50 -1.28 -4.80 -21.71
N ALA A 51 -1.90 -5.09 -20.56
CA ALA A 51 -1.98 -6.40 -19.93
C ALA A 51 -3.23 -7.18 -20.38
N GLU A 52 -3.28 -8.49 -20.13
CA GLU A 52 -4.37 -9.37 -20.60
C GLU A 52 -5.77 -8.97 -20.08
N ASN A 53 -5.86 -8.32 -18.92
CA ASN A 53 -7.10 -7.78 -18.36
C ASN A 53 -7.46 -6.36 -18.86
N GLY A 54 -6.74 -5.84 -19.85
CA GLY A 54 -6.98 -4.53 -20.44
C GLY A 54 -6.46 -3.34 -19.62
N ALA A 55 -5.76 -3.56 -18.50
CA ALA A 55 -4.98 -2.51 -17.85
C ALA A 55 -3.84 -2.06 -18.76
N PHE A 56 -3.47 -0.79 -18.73
CA PHE A 56 -2.30 -0.27 -19.45
C PHE A 56 -1.35 0.37 -18.46
N THR A 57 -0.12 -0.15 -18.38
CA THR A 57 0.91 0.35 -17.46
C THR A 57 2.25 0.42 -18.18
N TYR A 58 2.66 1.65 -18.51
CA TYR A 58 3.97 1.95 -19.06
C TYR A 58 4.79 2.74 -18.03
N THR A 59 6.03 2.32 -17.80
CA THR A 59 7.03 3.08 -17.05
C THR A 59 8.36 3.03 -17.81
N GLY A 60 8.83 4.19 -18.23
CA GLY A 60 10.06 4.36 -19.00
C GLY A 60 11.29 4.59 -18.11
N LYS A 61 12.49 4.35 -18.65
CA LYS A 61 13.77 4.45 -17.90
C LYS A 61 14.03 5.80 -17.24
N ALA A 62 13.40 6.88 -17.71
CA ALA A 62 13.52 8.23 -17.16
C ALA A 62 12.57 8.51 -15.97
N PHE A 63 11.69 7.58 -15.59
CA PHE A 63 10.77 7.72 -14.47
C PHE A 63 11.50 7.90 -13.13
N GLY A 64 11.13 8.94 -12.39
CA GLY A 64 11.67 9.24 -11.07
C GLY A 64 13.20 9.33 -10.99
N GLN A 65 13.91 9.64 -12.09
CA GLN A 65 15.37 9.60 -12.09
C GLN A 65 15.99 10.71 -11.23
N VAL A 66 16.95 10.34 -10.37
CA VAL A 66 17.72 11.27 -9.54
C VAL A 66 19.14 11.33 -10.08
N PRO A 67 19.60 12.51 -10.58
CA PRO A 67 20.98 12.69 -11.01
C PRO A 67 22.01 12.34 -9.93
N GLN A 68 22.88 11.40 -10.26
CA GLN A 68 24.00 10.96 -9.44
C GLN A 68 25.26 10.80 -10.27
N LYS A 69 26.39 10.79 -9.57
CA LYS A 69 27.73 10.49 -10.09
C LYS A 69 28.37 9.41 -9.22
N GLN A 70 29.13 8.51 -9.83
CA GLN A 70 29.97 7.57 -9.10
C GLN A 70 31.14 8.33 -8.44
N VAL A 71 31.47 8.01 -7.19
CA VAL A 71 32.51 8.70 -6.39
C VAL A 71 33.57 7.76 -5.78
N GLY A 72 33.48 6.46 -6.04
CA GLY A 72 34.49 5.46 -5.69
C GLY A 72 34.37 4.23 -6.58
N ASP A 73 35.41 3.38 -6.59
CA ASP A 73 35.38 2.12 -7.32
C ASP A 73 34.41 1.11 -6.67
N PRO A 74 33.78 0.21 -7.45
CA PRO A 74 32.94 -0.84 -6.90
C PRO A 74 33.77 -1.82 -6.06
N HIS A 75 33.27 -2.18 -4.88
CA HIS A 75 33.98 -3.02 -3.92
C HIS A 75 32.99 -3.92 -3.15
N LYS A 76 33.50 -4.68 -2.18
CA LYS A 76 32.68 -5.60 -1.38
C LYS A 76 32.44 -5.06 0.03
N GLU A 77 31.21 -5.20 0.51
CA GLU A 77 30.80 -5.01 1.92
C GLU A 77 31.21 -6.22 2.80
N GLU A 78 30.85 -6.19 4.08
CA GLU A 78 30.96 -7.29 5.06
C GLU A 78 30.37 -8.62 4.58
N SER A 79 29.10 -8.64 4.15
CA SER A 79 28.42 -9.81 3.57
C SER A 79 28.97 -10.20 2.18
N GLY A 80 29.91 -9.42 1.64
CA GLY A 80 30.66 -9.74 0.43
C GLY A 80 29.90 -9.52 -0.87
N ARG A 81 28.72 -8.86 -0.86
CA ARG A 81 28.02 -8.43 -2.09
C ARG A 81 28.76 -7.23 -2.71
N LEU A 82 28.37 -6.78 -3.91
CA LEU A 82 29.11 -5.77 -4.70
C LEU A 82 28.41 -4.41 -4.64
N VAL A 83 29.01 -3.46 -3.92
CA VAL A 83 28.51 -2.09 -3.74
C VAL A 83 29.23 -1.09 -4.65
N THR A 84 28.53 -0.04 -5.06
CA THR A 84 29.01 1.01 -5.98
C THR A 84 28.75 2.40 -5.39
N PRO A 85 29.76 3.10 -4.84
CA PRO A 85 29.56 4.41 -4.21
C PRO A 85 29.09 5.48 -5.20
N GLN A 86 27.83 5.91 -5.06
CA GLN A 86 27.21 6.97 -5.85
C GLN A 86 26.78 8.14 -4.96
N ALA A 87 26.99 9.37 -5.45
CA ALA A 87 26.66 10.61 -4.74
C ALA A 87 25.71 11.47 -5.57
N LEU A 88 24.89 12.30 -4.91
CA LEU A 88 24.00 13.25 -5.60
C LEU A 88 24.79 14.22 -6.49
N ASP A 89 24.34 14.38 -7.73
CA ASP A 89 24.82 15.46 -8.60
C ASP A 89 23.97 16.71 -8.34
N ILE A 90 24.33 17.44 -7.29
CA ILE A 90 23.64 18.68 -6.88
C ILE A 90 23.60 19.73 -8.02
N PRO A 91 24.67 19.97 -8.79
CA PRO A 91 24.59 20.81 -10.00
C PRO A 91 23.58 20.33 -11.04
N ALA A 92 23.50 19.03 -11.33
CA ALA A 92 22.51 18.49 -12.27
C ALA A 92 21.08 18.60 -11.71
N LEU A 93 20.88 18.34 -10.41
CA LEU A 93 19.60 18.57 -9.71
C LEU A 93 19.16 20.04 -9.76
N GLN A 94 20.09 20.98 -9.57
CA GLN A 94 19.83 22.43 -9.72
C GLN A 94 19.57 22.85 -11.18
N ALA A 95 20.00 22.05 -12.16
CA ALA A 95 19.77 22.28 -13.58
C ALA A 95 18.51 21.56 -14.13
N LEU A 96 17.85 20.71 -13.33
CA LEU A 96 16.59 20.08 -13.71
C LEU A 96 15.52 21.11 -14.03
N LYS A 97 14.67 20.76 -14.98
CA LYS A 97 13.46 21.49 -15.34
C LYS A 97 12.34 20.48 -15.49
N THR A 98 11.22 20.71 -14.84
CA THR A 98 10.00 19.93 -15.03
C THR A 98 9.17 20.54 -16.16
N LEU A 99 8.20 19.78 -16.68
CA LEU A 99 7.22 20.32 -17.63
C LEU A 99 6.25 21.25 -16.89
N ASP A 100 5.98 22.46 -17.39
CA ASP A 100 5.06 23.36 -16.71
C ASP A 100 3.64 22.77 -16.63
N ASP A 101 2.96 23.02 -15.51
CA ASP A 101 1.64 22.46 -15.17
C ASP A 101 0.61 22.64 -16.28
N ARG A 102 0.64 23.80 -16.97
CA ARG A 102 -0.30 24.11 -18.05
C ARG A 102 0.00 23.30 -19.30
N SER A 103 1.26 23.09 -19.63
CA SER A 103 1.68 22.17 -20.70
C SER A 103 1.39 20.72 -20.34
N ALA A 104 1.60 20.30 -19.08
CA ALA A 104 1.27 18.97 -18.60
C ALA A 104 -0.24 18.68 -18.69
N LEU A 105 -1.08 19.56 -18.13
CA LEU A 105 -2.53 19.50 -18.25
C LEU A 105 -3.00 19.47 -19.71
N LYS A 106 -2.39 20.28 -20.58
CA LYS A 106 -2.72 20.31 -22.02
C LYS A 106 -2.36 19.00 -22.74
N ARG A 107 -1.26 18.33 -22.37
CA ARG A 107 -0.88 17.01 -22.91
C ARG A 107 -1.76 15.89 -22.33
N ALA A 108 -2.11 15.97 -21.05
CA ALA A 108 -2.96 15.00 -20.38
C ALA A 108 -4.45 15.10 -20.79
N ALA A 109 -4.92 16.24 -21.30
CA ALA A 109 -6.34 16.49 -21.60
C ALA A 109 -7.06 15.43 -22.48
N ALA A 110 -6.34 14.67 -23.31
CA ALA A 110 -6.92 13.57 -24.11
C ALA A 110 -7.08 12.24 -23.33
N LEU A 111 -6.35 12.07 -22.23
CA LEU A 111 -6.19 10.82 -21.49
C LEU A 111 -7.53 10.23 -21.00
N PRO A 112 -8.48 10.96 -20.39
CA PRO A 112 -9.77 10.39 -19.98
C PRO A 112 -10.55 9.75 -21.13
N ALA A 113 -10.59 10.42 -22.30
CA ALA A 113 -11.31 9.92 -23.47
C ALA A 113 -10.60 8.73 -24.15
N LEU A 114 -9.27 8.68 -24.09
CA LEU A 114 -8.47 7.53 -24.56
C LEU A 114 -8.57 6.34 -23.59
N ALA A 115 -8.72 6.61 -22.29
CA ALA A 115 -8.96 5.64 -21.23
C ALA A 115 -10.41 5.10 -21.19
N GLY A 116 -11.28 5.54 -22.11
CA GLY A 116 -12.67 5.08 -22.19
C GLY A 116 -13.57 5.61 -21.06
N LEU A 117 -13.22 6.73 -20.41
CA LEU A 117 -14.12 7.40 -19.47
C LEU A 117 -15.18 8.21 -20.22
N ASP A 118 -16.40 7.69 -20.27
CA ASP A 118 -17.55 8.28 -20.93
C ASP A 118 -18.81 8.31 -20.03
N GLY A 119 -19.94 8.74 -20.59
CA GLY A 119 -21.25 8.77 -19.91
C GLY A 119 -21.25 9.56 -18.59
N ASP A 120 -21.58 8.87 -17.51
CA ASP A 120 -21.72 9.44 -16.17
C ASP A 120 -20.38 9.66 -15.43
N PHE A 121 -19.25 9.20 -15.98
CA PHE A 121 -17.93 9.53 -15.43
C PHE A 121 -17.59 11.02 -15.60
N LYS A 122 -16.96 11.63 -14.59
CA LYS A 122 -16.26 12.91 -14.69
C LYS A 122 -14.89 12.76 -14.04
N ALA A 123 -13.84 13.23 -14.70
CA ALA A 123 -12.46 13.11 -14.27
C ALA A 123 -11.85 14.52 -14.15
N ALA A 124 -11.49 14.92 -12.92
CA ALA A 124 -10.89 16.22 -12.62
C ALA A 124 -9.37 16.08 -12.53
N PRO A 125 -8.58 16.74 -13.40
CA PRO A 125 -7.13 16.60 -13.37
C PRO A 125 -6.50 17.38 -12.19
N SER A 126 -5.58 16.73 -11.49
CA SER A 126 -4.71 17.31 -10.48
C SER A 126 -3.24 17.18 -10.90
N VAL A 127 -2.41 18.17 -10.60
CA VAL A 127 -0.98 18.19 -10.96
C VAL A 127 -0.15 17.91 -9.71
N SER A 128 0.87 17.06 -9.81
CA SER A 128 1.84 16.76 -8.75
C SER A 128 3.24 16.54 -9.30
N HIS A 129 4.26 16.57 -8.44
CA HIS A 129 5.66 16.34 -8.80
C HIS A 129 6.28 15.34 -7.81
N SER A 130 7.24 14.51 -8.25
CA SER A 130 8.16 13.87 -7.30
C SER A 130 9.08 14.96 -6.77
N GLU A 131 9.05 15.23 -5.47
CA GLU A 131 9.92 16.22 -4.83
C GLU A 131 11.02 15.52 -4.04
N LEU A 132 12.27 15.71 -4.44
CA LEU A 132 13.46 15.36 -3.65
C LEU A 132 13.79 16.52 -2.70
N THR A 133 13.64 16.28 -1.40
CA THR A 133 14.16 17.15 -0.34
C THR A 133 15.50 16.62 0.15
N THR A 134 16.50 17.49 0.30
CA THR A 134 17.75 17.19 1.03
C THR A 134 17.81 17.99 2.32
N ALA A 135 18.43 17.43 3.36
CA ALA A 135 18.62 18.05 4.66
C ALA A 135 20.05 17.86 5.19
N ASN A 136 20.46 18.68 6.16
CA ASN A 136 21.68 18.47 6.93
C ASN A 136 21.45 17.48 8.09
N ASN A 137 22.50 17.20 8.88
CA ASN A 137 22.41 16.31 10.04
C ASN A 137 21.40 16.72 11.12
N ASP A 138 21.01 18.00 11.19
CA ASP A 138 20.01 18.52 12.14
C ASP A 138 18.56 18.36 11.62
N GLY A 139 18.37 17.73 10.45
CA GLY A 139 17.08 17.66 9.74
C GLY A 139 16.72 18.92 8.97
N LYS A 140 17.51 19.99 9.06
CA LYS A 140 17.21 21.26 8.37
C LYS A 140 17.42 21.12 6.86
N THR A 141 16.36 21.43 6.10
CA THR A 141 16.37 21.43 4.62
C THR A 141 17.52 22.26 4.04
N THR A 142 18.23 21.66 3.08
CA THR A 142 19.33 22.25 2.31
C THR A 142 18.99 22.42 0.82
N GLY A 143 17.97 21.71 0.32
CA GLY A 143 17.49 21.80 -1.06
C GLY A 143 16.16 21.08 -1.24
N ALA A 144 15.39 21.49 -2.25
CA ALA A 144 14.15 20.87 -2.69
C ALA A 144 14.11 20.92 -4.23
N TYR A 145 13.79 19.79 -4.86
CA TYR A 145 13.92 19.60 -6.32
C TYR A 145 12.73 18.81 -6.87
N ALA A 146 11.93 19.43 -7.73
CA ALA A 146 10.92 18.72 -8.51
C ALA A 146 11.60 17.92 -9.64
N LEU A 147 11.34 16.60 -9.70
CA LEU A 147 11.98 15.67 -10.64
C LEU A 147 11.15 15.45 -11.92
N ASP A 148 9.83 15.49 -11.80
CA ASP A 148 8.87 15.28 -12.90
C ASP A 148 7.63 16.18 -12.76
N THR A 149 6.74 16.14 -13.76
CA THR A 149 5.36 16.65 -13.62
C THR A 149 4.38 15.56 -13.99
N SER A 150 3.51 15.22 -13.05
CA SER A 150 2.46 14.22 -13.19
C SER A 150 1.08 14.86 -13.22
N VAL A 151 0.17 14.27 -14.00
CA VAL A 151 -1.27 14.57 -13.97
C VAL A 151 -2.02 13.31 -13.57
N SER A 152 -2.66 13.35 -12.40
CA SER A 152 -3.63 12.35 -11.93
C SER A 152 -5.06 12.85 -12.15
N TYR A 153 -6.04 11.97 -12.01
CA TYR A 153 -7.45 12.31 -12.19
C TYR A 153 -8.31 11.82 -11.03
N ASP A 154 -8.85 12.76 -10.26
CA ASP A 154 -9.91 12.49 -9.30
C ASP A 154 -11.20 12.17 -10.07
N MET A 155 -11.76 10.98 -9.87
CA MET A 155 -12.92 10.51 -10.60
C MET A 155 -14.20 10.57 -9.77
N THR A 156 -15.30 10.87 -10.46
CA THR A 156 -16.66 10.68 -9.97
C THR A 156 -17.48 9.93 -11.01
N LEU A 157 -18.46 9.16 -10.55
CA LEU A 157 -19.39 8.39 -11.36
C LEU A 157 -20.81 8.72 -10.88
N GLY A 158 -21.68 9.21 -11.76
CA GLY A 158 -23.01 9.68 -11.38
C GLY A 158 -23.01 10.83 -10.37
N GLY A 159 -21.92 11.60 -10.29
CA GLY A 159 -21.72 12.68 -9.32
C GLY A 159 -21.21 12.26 -7.93
N LEU A 160 -21.01 10.96 -7.68
CA LEU A 160 -20.42 10.43 -6.44
C LEU A 160 -18.94 10.07 -6.65
N PRO A 161 -18.06 10.15 -5.62
CA PRO A 161 -16.65 9.75 -5.74
C PRO A 161 -16.46 8.32 -6.28
N ALA A 162 -15.51 8.15 -7.20
CA ALA A 162 -15.14 6.86 -7.77
C ALA A 162 -13.66 6.57 -7.42
N THR A 163 -13.43 5.51 -6.63
CA THR A 163 -12.11 5.18 -6.05
C THR A 163 -11.79 3.69 -6.22
N GLY A 164 -10.63 3.24 -5.74
CA GLY A 164 -10.19 1.84 -5.85
C GLY A 164 -9.30 1.57 -7.06
N GLN A 165 -8.86 0.31 -7.22
CA GLN A 165 -7.87 -0.08 -8.24
C GLN A 165 -8.38 0.00 -9.68
N GLY A 166 -9.69 -0.06 -9.90
CA GLY A 166 -10.30 0.20 -11.21
C GLY A 166 -10.58 1.69 -11.49
N ALA A 167 -10.22 2.58 -10.55
CA ALA A 167 -10.31 4.03 -10.68
C ALA A 167 -8.88 4.64 -10.75
N LYS A 168 -8.05 4.10 -11.64
CA LYS A 168 -6.67 4.55 -11.87
C LYS A 168 -6.55 5.25 -13.23
N LEU A 169 -6.06 6.49 -13.22
CA LEU A 169 -5.71 7.23 -14.42
C LEU A 169 -4.63 8.29 -14.12
N ARG A 170 -3.42 8.08 -14.63
CA ARG A 170 -2.25 8.96 -14.41
C ARG A 170 -1.31 9.00 -15.62
N VAL A 171 -0.66 10.13 -15.85
CA VAL A 171 0.48 10.28 -16.77
C VAL A 171 1.56 11.19 -16.16
N THR A 172 2.83 10.81 -16.30
CA THR A 172 4.00 11.58 -15.83
C THR A 172 4.90 11.96 -17.00
N PHE A 173 5.40 13.19 -16.98
CA PHE A 173 6.24 13.80 -18.00
C PHE A 173 7.62 14.21 -17.46
N ALA A 174 8.66 14.01 -18.28
CA ALA A 174 9.96 14.64 -18.08
C ALA A 174 9.95 16.12 -18.54
N GLY A 175 11.04 16.84 -18.31
CA GLY A 175 11.18 18.26 -18.64
C GLY A 175 11.04 18.65 -20.12
N ASP A 176 11.28 17.72 -21.05
CA ASP A 176 11.02 17.89 -22.49
C ASP A 176 9.54 17.59 -22.87
N GLY A 177 8.77 17.08 -21.92
CA GLY A 177 7.40 16.62 -22.07
C GLY A 177 7.26 15.23 -22.70
N SER A 178 8.33 14.45 -22.81
CA SER A 178 8.25 13.02 -23.07
C SER A 178 7.57 12.30 -21.89
N VAL A 179 6.82 11.24 -22.17
CA VAL A 179 6.12 10.46 -21.13
C VAL A 179 7.08 9.49 -20.47
N THR A 180 7.18 9.57 -19.14
CA THR A 180 7.98 8.66 -18.31
C THR A 180 7.13 7.62 -17.58
N GLN A 181 5.85 7.90 -17.34
CA GLN A 181 4.88 6.93 -16.83
C GLN A 181 3.50 7.18 -17.44
N LEU A 182 2.73 6.12 -17.72
CA LEU A 182 1.29 6.20 -17.94
C LEU A 182 0.64 4.94 -17.35
N SER A 183 -0.30 5.11 -16.42
CA SER A 183 -1.05 4.00 -15.80
C SER A 183 -2.55 4.24 -15.89
N THR A 184 -3.29 3.25 -16.39
CA THR A 184 -4.76 3.25 -16.38
C THR A 184 -5.34 1.84 -16.20
N ALA A 185 -6.40 1.76 -15.39
CA ALA A 185 -7.17 0.53 -15.15
C ALA A 185 -8.69 0.79 -15.18
N THR A 186 -9.12 1.73 -16.03
CA THR A 186 -10.53 2.14 -16.19
C THR A 186 -11.34 1.14 -17.01
N ARG A 187 -12.66 1.24 -16.95
CA ARG A 187 -13.65 0.36 -17.60
C ARG A 187 -14.81 1.19 -18.16
N ARG A 188 -15.39 0.78 -19.30
CA ARG A 188 -16.58 1.44 -19.89
C ARG A 188 -17.84 0.98 -19.15
N LEU A 189 -18.68 1.92 -18.74
CA LEU A 189 -19.86 1.67 -17.91
C LEU A 189 -21.12 2.24 -18.55
N ALA A 190 -22.21 1.47 -18.53
CA ALA A 190 -23.55 1.96 -18.87
C ALA A 190 -24.37 2.18 -17.59
N SER A 191 -25.19 3.24 -17.59
CA SER A 191 -26.11 3.55 -16.49
C SER A 191 -27.21 2.49 -16.42
N GLY A 192 -27.12 1.59 -15.44
CA GLY A 192 -28.03 0.46 -15.29
C GLY A 192 -29.22 0.76 -14.37
N LYS A 193 -29.58 -0.21 -13.54
CA LYS A 193 -30.73 -0.11 -12.62
C LYS A 193 -30.45 0.84 -11.46
N GLN A 194 -31.38 1.76 -11.15
CA GLN A 194 -31.41 2.41 -9.84
C GLN A 194 -31.86 1.43 -8.73
N ALA A 195 -31.10 1.41 -7.64
CA ALA A 195 -31.39 0.67 -6.42
C ALA A 195 -31.63 1.65 -5.27
N ILE A 196 -32.51 1.26 -4.33
CA ILE A 196 -32.61 1.89 -3.02
C ILE A 196 -31.32 1.58 -2.26
N ILE A 197 -30.79 2.56 -1.53
CA ILE A 197 -29.60 2.37 -0.68
C ILE A 197 -29.93 2.52 0.80
N ILE A 198 -29.15 1.84 1.65
CA ILE A 198 -29.23 1.95 3.11
C ILE A 198 -28.92 3.38 3.55
N SER A 199 -29.51 3.83 4.65
CA SER A 199 -29.26 5.18 5.17
C SER A 199 -27.83 5.35 5.67
N SER A 200 -27.35 6.59 5.77
CA SER A 200 -26.02 6.87 6.34
C SER A 200 -25.87 6.39 7.80
N ASP A 201 -26.97 6.24 8.55
CA ASP A 201 -26.96 5.73 9.92
C ASP A 201 -26.86 4.19 9.95
N GLU A 202 -27.45 3.51 8.97
CA GLU A 202 -27.30 2.06 8.80
C GLU A 202 -25.91 1.71 8.27
N ALA A 203 -25.40 2.48 7.31
CA ALA A 203 -24.00 2.41 6.87
C ALA A 203 -23.03 2.66 8.05
N ALA A 204 -23.31 3.65 8.93
CA ALA A 204 -22.48 3.90 10.10
C ALA A 204 -22.49 2.73 11.11
N LYS A 205 -23.65 2.09 11.34
CA LYS A 205 -23.74 0.87 12.18
C LYS A 205 -22.99 -0.30 11.55
N ALA A 206 -23.18 -0.54 10.24
CA ALA A 206 -22.52 -1.61 9.51
C ALA A 206 -20.99 -1.42 9.50
N CYS A 207 -20.50 -0.21 9.21
CA CYS A 207 -19.10 0.15 9.34
C CYS A 207 -18.57 -0.07 10.76
N SER A 208 -19.30 0.37 11.80
CA SER A 208 -18.89 0.18 13.20
C SER A 208 -18.71 -1.30 13.56
N ALA A 209 -19.57 -2.19 13.02
CA ALA A 209 -19.48 -3.63 13.23
C ALA A 209 -18.29 -4.31 12.51
N LEU A 210 -17.56 -3.59 11.65
CA LEU A 210 -16.31 -4.07 11.03
C LEU A 210 -15.06 -3.81 11.90
N TYR A 211 -15.18 -3.06 13.00
CA TYR A 211 -14.07 -2.66 13.86
C TYR A 211 -14.32 -3.05 15.33
N GLY A 212 -13.26 -3.13 16.12
CA GLY A 212 -13.35 -3.41 17.56
C GLY A 212 -14.04 -2.28 18.34
N ALA A 213 -14.60 -2.61 19.51
CA ALA A 213 -15.45 -1.71 20.32
C ALA A 213 -14.81 -0.36 20.74
N ASN A 214 -13.49 -0.22 20.61
CA ASN A 214 -12.74 1.00 20.93
C ASN A 214 -12.57 1.95 19.72
N VAL A 215 -13.12 1.63 18.55
CA VAL A 215 -13.02 2.43 17.32
C VAL A 215 -14.31 3.22 17.08
N ARG A 216 -14.21 4.55 17.02
CA ARG A 216 -15.35 5.43 16.72
C ARG A 216 -15.50 5.62 15.21
N GLN A 217 -16.66 5.29 14.68
CA GLN A 217 -17.00 5.59 13.29
C GLN A 217 -17.31 7.08 13.09
N ALA A 218 -16.71 7.72 12.08
CA ALA A 218 -17.19 8.98 11.51
C ALA A 218 -18.10 8.71 10.30
N THR A 219 -18.88 9.71 9.86
CA THR A 219 -19.86 9.55 8.76
C THR A 219 -19.24 8.85 7.54
N PRO A 220 -19.75 7.68 7.12
CA PRO A 220 -19.22 6.98 5.95
C PRO A 220 -19.44 7.77 4.66
N THR A 221 -18.51 7.67 3.71
CA THR A 221 -18.58 8.39 2.44
C THR A 221 -19.21 7.52 1.37
N LEU A 222 -20.39 7.89 0.87
CA LEU A 222 -21.02 7.23 -0.28
C LEU A 222 -20.21 7.49 -1.56
N GLY A 223 -19.96 6.43 -2.32
CA GLY A 223 -19.22 6.47 -3.59
C GLY A 223 -19.37 5.18 -4.39
N TYR A 224 -18.48 4.99 -5.35
CA TYR A 224 -18.28 3.73 -6.07
C TYR A 224 -16.84 3.28 -5.86
N VAL A 225 -16.65 2.04 -5.44
CA VAL A 225 -15.32 1.44 -5.26
C VAL A 225 -15.12 0.46 -6.41
N LEU A 226 -14.31 0.89 -7.39
CA LEU A 226 -14.05 0.13 -8.60
C LEU A 226 -12.99 -0.94 -8.28
N PRO A 227 -13.33 -2.24 -8.35
CA PRO A 227 -12.36 -3.31 -8.13
C PRO A 227 -11.29 -3.33 -9.24
N PRO A 228 -10.19 -4.09 -9.08
CA PRO A 228 -9.25 -4.36 -10.18
C PRO A 228 -9.95 -4.81 -11.48
N LEU A 229 -9.28 -4.67 -12.62
CA LEU A 229 -9.79 -5.18 -13.89
C LEU A 229 -9.79 -6.72 -13.91
N GLY A 230 -10.93 -7.31 -14.28
CA GLY A 230 -11.24 -8.74 -14.11
C GLY A 230 -12.60 -9.12 -14.70
N ALA A 231 -13.27 -10.15 -14.18
CA ALA A 231 -14.53 -10.67 -14.74
C ALA A 231 -15.82 -9.95 -14.23
N VAL A 232 -15.70 -8.70 -13.79
CA VAL A 232 -16.77 -7.95 -13.12
C VAL A 232 -17.85 -7.51 -14.11
N LYS A 233 -19.13 -7.64 -13.72
CA LYS A 233 -20.28 -7.34 -14.59
C LYS A 233 -21.05 -6.10 -14.18
N GLN A 234 -21.08 -5.78 -12.89
CA GLN A 234 -21.80 -4.62 -12.36
C GLN A 234 -21.00 -3.91 -11.27
N ILE A 235 -21.03 -2.57 -11.28
CA ILE A 235 -20.43 -1.72 -10.25
C ILE A 235 -21.54 -1.19 -9.35
N PHE A 236 -21.48 -1.55 -8.07
CA PHE A 236 -22.45 -1.16 -7.06
C PHE A 236 -22.00 0.09 -6.28
N PRO A 237 -22.93 0.93 -5.81
CA PRO A 237 -22.63 1.99 -4.87
C PRO A 237 -22.24 1.40 -3.51
N SER A 238 -21.28 2.03 -2.84
CA SER A 238 -20.69 1.58 -1.58
C SER A 238 -20.39 2.76 -0.65
N TYR A 239 -20.41 2.50 0.65
CA TYR A 239 -19.97 3.41 1.69
C TYR A 239 -18.54 3.08 2.12
N THR A 240 -17.61 4.03 1.96
CA THR A 240 -16.28 3.98 2.55
C THR A 240 -16.37 4.35 4.02
N CYS A 241 -15.97 3.43 4.90
CA CYS A 241 -15.94 3.64 6.34
C CYS A 241 -14.76 4.53 6.71
N ASN A 242 -15.03 5.62 7.45
CA ASN A 242 -14.05 6.54 8.03
C ASN A 242 -13.85 6.30 9.56
N PRO A 243 -13.05 5.29 9.99
CA PRO A 243 -12.84 4.97 11.40
C PRO A 243 -11.83 5.88 12.12
N VAL A 244 -12.04 6.11 13.42
CA VAL A 244 -11.13 6.87 14.31
C VAL A 244 -10.96 6.11 15.64
N GLY A 245 -9.77 5.58 15.88
CA GLY A 245 -9.36 4.99 17.17
C GLY A 245 -8.84 6.07 18.14
N GLY A 246 -8.40 5.63 19.33
CA GLY A 246 -7.85 6.53 20.35
C GLY A 246 -6.65 7.36 19.85
N ASP A 247 -5.75 6.72 19.12
CA ASP A 247 -4.50 7.32 18.62
C ASP A 247 -4.61 7.90 17.19
N GLY A 248 -5.83 7.99 16.64
CA GLY A 248 -6.13 8.64 15.36
C GLY A 248 -6.91 7.79 14.35
N PRO A 249 -7.04 8.28 13.09
CA PRO A 249 -7.74 7.58 12.01
C PRO A 249 -7.14 6.21 11.71
N GLN A 250 -8.00 5.22 11.48
CA GLN A 250 -7.60 3.86 11.09
C GLN A 250 -7.74 3.69 9.56
N ALA A 251 -7.35 2.54 8.99
CA ALA A 251 -7.54 2.32 7.56
C ALA A 251 -9.02 2.06 7.22
N ASN A 252 -9.42 2.55 6.05
CA ASN A 252 -10.81 2.51 5.62
C ASN A 252 -11.20 1.10 5.15
N ARG A 253 -12.40 0.65 5.53
CA ARG A 253 -13.10 -0.51 4.97
C ARG A 253 -14.27 -0.02 4.10
N VAL A 254 -14.97 -0.94 3.44
CA VAL A 254 -16.09 -0.62 2.55
C VAL A 254 -17.31 -1.50 2.85
N VAL A 255 -18.50 -0.93 2.77
CA VAL A 255 -19.79 -1.62 2.91
C VAL A 255 -20.63 -1.35 1.67
N ALA A 256 -21.28 -2.36 1.09
CA ALA A 256 -22.19 -2.17 -0.04
C ALA A 256 -23.38 -1.30 0.37
N ALA A 257 -23.74 -0.30 -0.44
CA ALA A 257 -24.85 0.60 -0.13
C ALA A 257 -26.22 -0.02 -0.44
N VAL A 258 -26.29 -1.06 -1.29
CA VAL A 258 -27.52 -1.78 -1.63
C VAL A 258 -27.69 -2.99 -0.70
N GLU A 259 -28.82 -3.07 0.00
CA GLU A 259 -29.14 -4.21 0.87
C GLU A 259 -29.18 -5.53 0.09
N GLY A 260 -28.57 -6.58 0.65
CA GLY A 260 -28.52 -7.92 0.04
C GLY A 260 -27.62 -8.06 -1.20
N ALA A 261 -26.92 -7.01 -1.63
CA ALA A 261 -26.04 -7.06 -2.80
C ALA A 261 -24.73 -7.82 -2.54
N SER A 262 -24.17 -7.76 -1.32
CA SER A 262 -23.00 -8.57 -0.94
C SER A 262 -23.35 -10.06 -0.79
N PRO A 263 -22.38 -10.98 -1.00
CA PRO A 263 -22.54 -12.36 -0.56
C PRO A 263 -22.69 -12.43 0.96
N THR A 264 -23.33 -13.48 1.43
CA THR A 264 -23.44 -13.87 2.83
C THR A 264 -22.89 -15.30 2.97
N ALA A 265 -21.72 -15.40 3.58
CA ALA A 265 -21.10 -16.67 3.94
C ALA A 265 -21.43 -17.02 5.40
N THR A 266 -21.62 -18.31 5.67
CA THR A 266 -21.43 -18.87 7.01
C THR A 266 -20.34 -19.92 6.95
N PHE A 267 -19.66 -20.17 8.06
CA PHE A 267 -18.86 -21.38 8.18
C PHE A 267 -19.14 -22.13 9.47
N LYS A 268 -18.84 -23.42 9.43
CA LYS A 268 -18.69 -24.26 10.62
C LYS A 268 -17.28 -24.80 10.63
N ALA A 269 -16.62 -24.74 11.78
CA ALA A 269 -15.28 -25.27 11.97
C ALA A 269 -15.21 -26.06 13.27
N SER A 270 -14.37 -27.09 13.30
CA SER A 270 -14.04 -27.83 14.52
C SER A 270 -12.53 -27.93 14.72
N LEU A 271 -12.10 -27.69 15.95
CA LEU A 271 -10.73 -27.85 16.42
C LEU A 271 -10.68 -29.05 17.37
N ARG A 272 -9.74 -29.96 17.15
CA ARG A 272 -9.44 -31.10 18.03
C ARG A 272 -7.93 -31.29 18.11
N GLU A 273 -7.38 -31.21 19.31
CA GLU A 273 -5.94 -31.19 19.61
C GLU A 273 -5.21 -30.07 18.83
N SER A 274 -4.69 -30.39 17.65
CA SER A 274 -4.16 -29.41 16.69
C SER A 274 -4.80 -29.48 15.30
N SER A 275 -5.72 -30.41 15.04
CA SER A 275 -6.41 -30.51 13.75
C SER A 275 -7.59 -29.56 13.70
N VAL A 276 -7.64 -28.72 12.67
CA VAL A 276 -8.78 -27.87 12.33
C VAL A 276 -9.38 -28.37 11.02
N GLU A 277 -10.71 -28.51 11.00
CA GLU A 277 -11.51 -28.76 9.80
C GLU A 277 -12.58 -27.68 9.70
N ALA A 278 -12.82 -27.13 8.52
CA ALA A 278 -13.86 -26.12 8.30
C ALA A 278 -14.52 -26.22 6.92
N ALA A 279 -15.79 -25.83 6.85
CA ALA A 279 -16.58 -25.78 5.61
C ALA A 279 -17.47 -24.53 5.59
N ALA A 280 -17.56 -23.92 4.41
CA ALA A 280 -18.34 -22.74 4.09
C ALA A 280 -19.68 -23.09 3.43
N ASP A 281 -20.71 -22.31 3.73
CA ASP A 281 -21.99 -22.27 3.01
C ASP A 281 -22.26 -20.81 2.59
N VAL A 282 -22.70 -20.58 1.35
CA VAL A 282 -22.76 -19.24 0.75
C VAL A 282 -24.09 -19.01 0.05
N SER A 283 -24.67 -17.83 0.30
CA SER A 283 -25.89 -17.33 -0.34
C SER A 283 -25.78 -15.82 -0.59
N GLY A 284 -26.71 -15.22 -1.33
CA GLY A 284 -26.65 -13.80 -1.67
C GLY A 284 -25.52 -13.44 -2.65
N GLY A 285 -25.41 -12.16 -3.02
CA GLY A 285 -24.50 -11.73 -4.08
C GLY A 285 -24.71 -12.43 -5.42
N THR A 286 -23.68 -12.43 -6.27
CA THR A 286 -23.70 -12.97 -7.64
C THR A 286 -22.68 -14.08 -7.80
N ALA A 287 -23.14 -15.32 -8.00
CA ALA A 287 -22.27 -16.46 -8.29
C ALA A 287 -21.60 -16.35 -9.70
N PRO A 288 -20.43 -16.98 -9.94
CA PRO A 288 -19.66 -17.85 -9.03
C PRO A 288 -19.02 -17.09 -7.86
N TYR A 289 -18.65 -17.85 -6.84
CA TYR A 289 -17.93 -17.36 -5.66
C TYR A 289 -16.49 -17.89 -5.65
N SER A 290 -15.55 -17.11 -5.12
CA SER A 290 -14.20 -17.58 -4.78
C SER A 290 -13.96 -17.44 -3.28
N TYR A 291 -13.37 -18.46 -2.67
CA TYR A 291 -13.15 -18.54 -1.22
C TYR A 291 -11.71 -18.14 -0.86
N LYS A 292 -11.52 -17.71 0.38
CA LYS A 292 -10.19 -17.55 1.01
C LYS A 292 -10.27 -17.87 2.49
N TRP A 293 -9.31 -18.62 3.03
CA TRP A 293 -9.19 -18.88 4.46
C TRP A 293 -7.87 -18.37 5.05
N ALA A 294 -7.89 -17.92 6.30
CA ALA A 294 -6.71 -17.53 7.08
C ALA A 294 -6.79 -18.04 8.53
N SER A 295 -5.66 -18.45 9.09
CA SER A 295 -5.48 -18.88 10.48
C SER A 295 -4.60 -17.87 11.22
N SER A 296 -4.90 -17.61 12.50
CA SER A 296 -4.11 -16.74 13.36
C SER A 296 -2.81 -17.38 13.89
N THR A 297 -2.62 -18.69 13.70
CA THR A 297 -1.43 -19.43 14.17
C THR A 297 -0.62 -20.06 13.05
N THR A 298 -1.20 -20.19 11.84
CA THR A 298 -0.70 -21.12 10.82
C THR A 298 -0.83 -20.55 9.42
N VAL A 299 0.22 -20.66 8.61
CA VAL A 299 0.18 -20.29 7.19
C VAL A 299 -0.47 -21.41 6.39
N LEU A 300 -1.57 -21.11 5.71
CA LEU A 300 -2.38 -22.08 4.97
C LEU A 300 -1.95 -22.10 3.49
N GLU A 301 -1.25 -23.17 3.08
CA GLU A 301 -0.74 -23.32 1.70
C GLU A 301 -1.85 -23.63 0.67
N GLN A 302 -2.97 -24.21 1.12
CA GLN A 302 -4.20 -24.41 0.33
C GLN A 302 -5.37 -23.79 1.09
N ASN A 303 -5.99 -22.76 0.52
CA ASN A 303 -7.01 -21.97 1.21
C ASN A 303 -8.09 -21.36 0.29
N THR A 304 -8.23 -21.84 -0.95
CA THR A 304 -9.16 -21.29 -1.96
C THR A 304 -10.45 -22.07 -2.15
N ASP A 305 -10.59 -23.21 -1.49
CA ASP A 305 -11.73 -24.12 -1.61
C ASP A 305 -12.83 -23.81 -0.59
N ALA A 306 -14.05 -24.28 -0.85
CA ALA A 306 -15.19 -24.13 0.05
C ALA A 306 -15.04 -24.86 1.40
N SER A 307 -13.99 -25.67 1.57
CA SER A 307 -13.63 -26.37 2.81
C SER A 307 -12.12 -26.56 2.90
N LEU A 308 -11.56 -26.53 4.11
CA LEU A 308 -10.16 -26.90 4.34
C LEU A 308 -9.97 -27.81 5.57
N SER A 309 -8.78 -28.40 5.65
CA SER A 309 -8.25 -29.01 6.87
C SER A 309 -6.76 -28.65 7.02
N TYR A 310 -6.31 -28.40 8.24
CA TYR A 310 -4.90 -28.12 8.57
C TYR A 310 -4.56 -28.51 10.01
N ILE A 311 -3.25 -28.55 10.32
CA ILE A 311 -2.73 -28.73 11.68
C ILE A 311 -2.18 -27.38 12.16
N ARG A 312 -2.64 -26.88 13.33
CA ARG A 312 -2.16 -25.59 13.88
C ARG A 312 -0.72 -25.66 14.39
N SER A 313 0.06 -24.59 14.16
CA SER A 313 1.51 -24.55 14.42
C SER A 313 2.00 -23.21 15.01
N PRO A 314 1.55 -22.80 16.22
CA PRO A 314 1.89 -21.50 16.84
C PRO A 314 3.40 -21.32 17.17
N ARG A 315 3.89 -20.07 17.06
CA ARG A 315 5.32 -19.66 17.17
C ARG A 315 6.01 -20.12 18.46
N ASP A 316 5.28 -20.19 19.58
CA ASP A 316 5.80 -20.53 20.90
C ASP A 316 5.44 -21.95 21.38
N GLY A 317 4.78 -22.74 20.52
CA GLY A 317 4.28 -24.08 20.83
C GLY A 317 3.10 -24.15 21.80
N LYS A 318 2.52 -23.02 22.24
CA LYS A 318 1.35 -23.01 23.12
C LYS A 318 0.05 -23.02 22.32
N LEU A 319 -0.83 -23.98 22.62
CA LEU A 319 -2.11 -24.17 21.95
C LEU A 319 -3.24 -23.25 22.47
N THR A 320 -2.89 -22.02 22.87
CA THR A 320 -3.81 -21.03 23.46
C THR A 320 -4.62 -20.32 22.39
N GLY A 321 -5.74 -20.94 22.01
CA GLY A 321 -6.71 -20.44 21.04
C GLY A 321 -6.36 -20.72 19.57
N GLU A 322 -7.29 -20.35 18.69
CA GLU A 322 -7.17 -20.39 17.22
C GLU A 322 -8.22 -19.45 16.60
N GLY A 323 -7.78 -18.42 15.88
CA GLY A 323 -8.66 -17.58 15.06
C GLY A 323 -8.72 -18.10 13.63
N LEU A 324 -9.91 -18.43 13.14
CA LEU A 324 -10.15 -18.82 11.75
C LEU A 324 -11.01 -17.77 11.05
N THR A 325 -10.53 -17.28 9.92
CA THR A 325 -11.25 -16.34 9.05
C THR A 325 -11.55 -16.98 7.70
N LEU A 326 -12.81 -16.90 7.28
CA LEU A 326 -13.27 -17.17 5.91
C LEU A 326 -13.59 -15.83 5.26
N GLU A 327 -13.23 -15.71 4.00
CA GLU A 327 -13.72 -14.69 3.07
C GLU A 327 -14.33 -15.36 1.84
N VAL A 328 -15.37 -14.73 1.30
CA VAL A 328 -15.96 -15.07 0.02
C VAL A 328 -16.13 -13.82 -0.84
N THR A 329 -15.62 -13.88 -2.06
CA THR A 329 -15.79 -12.85 -3.10
C THR A 329 -16.80 -13.34 -4.14
N ASP A 330 -17.74 -12.48 -4.54
CA ASP A 330 -18.71 -12.74 -5.62
C ASP A 330 -18.19 -12.29 -7.00
N ALA A 331 -18.91 -12.64 -8.06
CA ALA A 331 -18.55 -12.35 -9.44
C ALA A 331 -18.54 -10.85 -9.82
N ASN A 332 -18.99 -9.94 -8.94
CA ASN A 332 -18.89 -8.49 -9.09
C ASN A 332 -17.80 -7.87 -8.22
N GLY A 333 -17.04 -8.69 -7.47
CA GLY A 333 -16.04 -8.21 -6.52
C GLY A 333 -16.62 -7.73 -5.19
N LEU A 334 -17.89 -8.05 -4.90
CA LEU A 334 -18.47 -7.83 -3.57
C LEU A 334 -18.02 -8.97 -2.66
N THR A 335 -17.35 -8.62 -1.57
CA THR A 335 -16.69 -9.54 -0.63
C THR A 335 -17.45 -9.62 0.69
N ALA A 336 -17.42 -10.77 1.36
CA ALA A 336 -17.84 -10.89 2.76
C ALA A 336 -16.99 -11.88 3.57
N THR A 337 -16.67 -11.48 4.79
CA THR A 337 -15.71 -12.14 5.69
C THR A 337 -16.36 -12.51 7.01
N ALA A 338 -16.24 -13.78 7.39
CA ALA A 338 -16.62 -14.31 8.68
C ALA A 338 -15.36 -14.66 9.46
N THR A 339 -15.29 -14.27 10.74
CA THR A 339 -14.22 -14.69 11.65
C THR A 339 -14.83 -15.38 12.86
N GLY A 340 -14.23 -16.50 13.25
CA GLY A 340 -14.58 -17.24 14.46
C GLY A 340 -13.33 -17.55 15.26
N ILE A 341 -13.44 -17.55 16.59
CA ILE A 341 -12.33 -17.80 17.51
C ILE A 341 -12.65 -19.05 18.33
N PHE A 342 -11.73 -20.00 18.33
CA PHE A 342 -11.67 -21.06 19.32
C PHE A 342 -10.87 -20.57 20.54
N GLU A 343 -11.42 -20.67 21.73
CA GLU A 343 -10.66 -20.56 23.00
C GLU A 343 -9.95 -21.88 23.36
N GLY A 344 -10.28 -22.97 22.65
CA GLY A 344 -9.80 -24.32 22.84
C GLY A 344 -10.58 -25.31 21.97
N ASP A 345 -10.33 -26.61 22.14
CA ASP A 345 -11.02 -27.69 21.41
C ASP A 345 -12.54 -27.57 21.44
N GLY A 346 -13.19 -27.73 20.29
CA GLY A 346 -14.63 -27.54 20.17
C GLY A 346 -15.12 -27.36 18.73
N VAL A 347 -16.29 -26.75 18.61
CA VAL A 347 -16.95 -26.42 17.33
C VAL A 347 -17.43 -24.98 17.39
N ILE A 348 -17.15 -24.21 16.35
CA ILE A 348 -17.60 -22.82 16.20
C ILE A 348 -18.38 -22.65 14.89
N SER A 349 -19.18 -21.59 14.84
CA SER A 349 -19.81 -21.13 13.60
C SER A 349 -19.84 -19.61 13.56
N ALA A 350 -19.46 -19.04 12.43
CA ALA A 350 -19.50 -17.59 12.19
C ALA A 350 -20.30 -17.26 10.93
N THR A 351 -20.85 -16.04 10.89
CA THR A 351 -21.58 -15.46 9.76
C THR A 351 -20.84 -14.21 9.30
N SER A 352 -20.80 -13.96 7.98
CA SER A 352 -19.95 -12.94 7.38
C SER A 352 -20.50 -11.52 7.47
N THR A 353 -19.60 -10.54 7.59
CA THR A 353 -19.83 -9.12 7.29
C THR A 353 -18.97 -8.68 6.08
N PRO A 354 -19.37 -7.70 5.24
CA PRO A 354 -18.66 -7.39 3.98
C PRO A 354 -17.15 -6.96 4.10
N GLY A 355 -16.24 -7.48 3.22
CA GLY A 355 -14.84 -6.98 2.97
C GLY A 355 -13.64 -8.00 2.95
N GLY A 356 -12.75 -8.09 1.92
CA GLY A 356 -11.50 -8.95 1.94
C GLY A 356 -10.52 -9.09 0.68
N GLY A 357 -9.43 -9.91 0.75
CA GLY A 357 -8.45 -10.41 -0.30
C GLY A 357 -7.10 -11.12 0.19
N GLY A 358 -6.42 -12.12 -0.48
CA GLY A 358 -5.14 -12.79 -0.01
C GLY A 358 -4.42 -13.96 -0.84
N PHE A 359 -3.32 -14.62 -0.35
CA PHE A 359 -2.63 -15.91 -0.82
C PHE A 359 -1.24 -15.82 -1.61
N GLY A 360 0.03 -16.30 -1.38
CA GLY A 360 0.71 -17.54 -0.82
C GLY A 360 2.26 -17.42 -0.48
N LYS A 361 3.21 -18.36 -0.85
CA LYS A 361 4.55 -18.57 -0.16
C LYS A 361 5.76 -19.33 -0.89
N LEU A 362 7.03 -19.18 -0.38
CA LEU A 362 8.25 -20.10 -0.26
C LEU A 362 9.53 -20.09 -1.18
N ALA A 363 10.74 -19.74 -0.64
CA ALA A 363 12.07 -20.44 -0.75
C ALA A 363 13.29 -19.58 -0.24
N ILE A 364 14.29 -20.10 0.51
CA ILE A 364 15.44 -19.33 1.10
C ILE A 364 16.81 -19.56 0.43
N GLY A 365 17.57 -18.47 0.21
CA GLY A 365 18.97 -18.43 -0.25
C GLY A 365 19.83 -17.43 0.57
N PRO A 366 21.03 -17.01 0.09
CA PRO A 366 21.94 -16.07 0.79
C PRO A 366 21.54 -14.60 0.65
N THR A 367 20.27 -14.37 0.31
CA THR A 367 19.58 -13.09 0.28
C THR A 367 18.15 -13.42 0.68
N ASP A 368 17.61 -12.73 1.67
CA ASP A 368 16.30 -13.02 2.25
C ASP A 368 15.57 -11.79 2.77
N VAL A 369 14.33 -12.01 3.22
CA VAL A 369 13.46 -10.96 3.74
C VAL A 369 12.81 -11.35 5.06
N GLY A 370 12.52 -10.35 5.88
CA GLY A 370 11.67 -10.46 7.05
C GLY A 370 10.27 -9.98 6.74
N ILE A 371 9.28 -10.57 7.42
CA ILE A 371 7.88 -10.15 7.35
C ILE A 371 7.30 -10.09 8.76
N GLU A 372 6.74 -8.94 9.13
CA GLU A 372 6.06 -8.68 10.39
C GLU A 372 4.72 -7.98 10.12
N GLN A 373 3.61 -8.56 10.57
CA GLN A 373 2.28 -8.04 10.30
C GLN A 373 1.39 -8.06 11.53
N THR A 374 1.19 -6.91 12.15
CA THR A 374 0.32 -6.76 13.33
C THR A 374 -1.18 -6.94 12.99
N VAL A 375 -1.61 -6.51 11.80
CA VAL A 375 -3.03 -6.55 11.38
C VAL A 375 -3.35 -7.88 10.71
N ASP A 376 -3.54 -8.95 11.49
CA ASP A 376 -3.92 -10.26 10.97
C ASP A 376 -5.42 -10.37 10.61
N GLU A 377 -6.28 -9.53 11.20
CA GLU A 377 -7.73 -9.55 10.96
C GLU A 377 -8.20 -8.92 9.63
N TRP A 378 -7.32 -8.23 8.88
CA TRP A 378 -7.68 -7.61 7.59
C TRP A 378 -7.00 -8.39 6.47
N GLN A 379 -7.81 -9.06 5.65
CA GLN A 379 -7.29 -9.95 4.61
C GLN A 379 -6.44 -9.13 3.60
N CYS A 380 -6.85 -7.92 3.21
CA CYS A 380 -6.03 -7.03 2.36
C CYS A 380 -4.65 -6.65 2.93
N ALA A 381 -4.48 -6.63 4.26
CA ALA A 381 -3.17 -6.42 4.91
C ALA A 381 -2.31 -7.68 4.82
N GLN A 382 -2.93 -8.87 4.98
CA GLN A 382 -2.27 -10.16 4.73
C GLN A 382 -1.79 -10.23 3.27
N ASP A 383 -2.64 -9.83 2.33
CA ASP A 383 -2.41 -9.82 0.88
C ASP A 383 -1.11 -9.09 0.47
N SER A 384 -0.73 -8.04 1.20
CA SER A 384 0.55 -7.33 1.02
C SER A 384 1.76 -8.19 1.39
N ALA A 385 1.78 -8.73 2.62
CA ALA A 385 2.83 -9.62 3.11
C ALA A 385 2.98 -10.87 2.23
N ILE A 386 1.85 -11.45 1.84
CA ILE A 386 1.72 -12.52 0.83
C ILE A 386 2.40 -12.16 -0.48
N GLY A 387 2.03 -11.02 -1.07
CA GLY A 387 2.42 -10.71 -2.43
C GLY A 387 3.92 -10.50 -2.49
N PHE A 388 4.45 -9.81 -1.48
CA PHE A 388 5.88 -9.63 -1.27
C PHE A 388 6.55 -11.00 -1.20
N LYS A 389 6.15 -11.85 -0.24
CA LYS A 389 6.68 -13.20 -0.03
C LYS A 389 6.68 -14.08 -1.28
N ALA A 390 5.57 -14.12 -2.01
CA ALA A 390 5.40 -14.96 -3.18
C ALA A 390 6.31 -14.54 -4.34
N VAL A 391 6.52 -13.23 -4.52
CA VAL A 391 7.41 -12.72 -5.57
C VAL A 391 8.88 -12.84 -5.18
N MET A 392 9.27 -12.53 -3.93
CA MET A 392 10.65 -12.77 -3.45
C MET A 392 11.02 -14.26 -3.63
N ALA A 393 10.14 -15.16 -3.19
CA ALA A 393 10.27 -16.61 -3.39
C ALA A 393 10.41 -17.03 -4.87
N ALA A 394 9.58 -16.49 -5.76
CA ALA A 394 9.62 -16.81 -7.19
C ALA A 394 10.94 -16.40 -7.87
N HIS A 395 11.66 -15.44 -7.30
CA HIS A 395 12.99 -15.01 -7.72
C HIS A 395 14.14 -15.61 -6.89
N GLY A 396 13.85 -16.60 -6.02
CA GLY A 396 14.84 -17.35 -5.24
C GLY A 396 15.33 -16.65 -3.96
N VAL A 397 14.62 -15.60 -3.52
CA VAL A 397 14.95 -14.81 -2.32
C VAL A 397 14.15 -15.31 -1.12
N GLY A 398 14.87 -15.46 0.00
CA GLY A 398 14.33 -16.01 1.23
C GLY A 398 13.24 -15.23 1.91
N THR A 399 12.52 -15.91 2.78
CA THR A 399 11.78 -15.27 3.87
C THR A 399 12.22 -15.94 5.17
N ALA A 400 13.19 -15.34 5.85
CA ALA A 400 13.80 -15.89 7.07
C ALA A 400 12.75 -16.13 8.16
N PHE A 401 11.81 -15.20 8.29
CA PHE A 401 10.67 -15.28 9.19
C PHE A 401 9.44 -14.54 8.62
N ASP A 402 8.27 -14.91 9.13
CA ASP A 402 6.97 -14.35 8.72
C ASP A 402 6.01 -14.45 9.89
N TRP A 403 5.97 -13.37 10.67
CA TRP A 403 5.30 -13.29 11.95
C TRP A 403 4.08 -12.38 11.86
N ARG A 404 2.93 -12.85 12.35
CA ARG A 404 1.64 -12.16 12.17
C ARG A 404 0.75 -12.17 13.41
N GLY A 405 -0.10 -11.15 13.53
CA GLY A 405 -1.07 -10.98 14.61
C GLY A 405 -0.38 -10.92 15.96
N MET A 406 -0.81 -11.78 16.90
CA MET A 406 -0.18 -11.91 18.23
C MET A 406 1.27 -12.45 18.19
N ASN A 407 1.71 -13.02 17.07
CA ASN A 407 3.08 -13.49 16.88
C ASN A 407 4.01 -12.41 16.30
N ALA A 408 3.47 -11.29 15.80
CA ALA A 408 4.22 -10.12 15.36
C ALA A 408 4.57 -9.26 16.59
N TRP A 409 5.85 -8.94 16.80
CA TRP A 409 6.35 -8.32 18.04
C TRP A 409 7.21 -7.08 17.76
N GLU A 410 6.93 -5.96 18.44
CA GLU A 410 7.76 -4.74 18.34
C GLU A 410 9.22 -5.02 18.69
N ARG A 411 9.43 -5.99 19.57
CA ARG A 411 10.72 -6.34 20.13
C ARG A 411 11.70 -6.72 19.01
N ASP A 412 11.19 -7.36 17.97
CA ASP A 412 11.94 -7.83 16.80
C ASP A 412 12.36 -6.67 15.86
N PHE A 413 11.94 -5.42 16.14
CA PHE A 413 12.44 -4.15 15.56
C PHE A 413 13.13 -3.21 16.57
N LYS A 414 12.89 -3.40 17.88
CA LYS A 414 13.44 -2.59 18.98
C LYS A 414 14.88 -3.00 19.23
N LYS A 415 15.76 -2.06 19.59
CA LYS A 415 17.19 -2.36 19.69
C LYS A 415 17.59 -3.12 20.93
N ALA A 416 18.59 -4.00 20.80
CA ALA A 416 19.11 -4.81 21.90
C ALA A 416 19.50 -4.00 23.17
N SER A 417 19.98 -2.75 23.03
CA SER A 417 20.32 -1.88 24.17
C SER A 417 19.11 -1.35 24.97
N LEU A 418 17.89 -1.52 24.44
CA LEU A 418 16.61 -1.31 25.12
C LEU A 418 15.87 -2.63 25.41
N GLY A 419 16.58 -3.77 25.35
CA GLY A 419 16.03 -5.11 25.60
C GLY A 419 15.39 -5.77 24.38
N GLY A 420 15.45 -5.14 23.21
CA GLY A 420 14.89 -5.66 21.95
C GLY A 420 15.66 -6.83 21.32
N THR A 421 15.25 -7.20 20.11
CA THR A 421 15.70 -8.35 19.31
C THR A 421 15.89 -8.03 17.82
N ASP A 422 16.01 -6.74 17.47
CA ASP A 422 16.38 -6.22 16.14
C ASP A 422 17.40 -7.09 15.38
N SER A 423 18.57 -7.28 15.97
CA SER A 423 19.74 -8.01 15.49
C SER A 423 19.57 -9.54 15.42
N THR A 424 18.35 -10.05 15.66
CA THR A 424 17.94 -11.45 15.43
C THR A 424 16.84 -11.55 14.36
N TYR A 425 16.19 -10.44 14.01
CA TYR A 425 15.04 -10.41 13.11
C TYR A 425 15.13 -9.24 12.12
N ALA A 426 14.61 -8.05 12.45
CA ALA A 426 14.53 -6.93 11.51
C ALA A 426 15.89 -6.56 10.91
N ASP A 427 16.96 -6.49 11.71
CA ASP A 427 18.31 -6.14 11.28
C ASP A 427 19.16 -7.35 10.82
N ASN A 428 18.55 -8.52 10.58
CA ASN A 428 19.20 -9.75 10.11
C ASN A 428 18.54 -10.29 8.82
N VAL A 429 18.06 -9.40 7.94
CA VAL A 429 17.44 -9.71 6.63
C VAL A 429 17.65 -8.55 5.65
N ASP A 430 17.90 -8.79 4.36
CA ASP A 430 18.19 -7.71 3.38
C ASP A 430 17.07 -6.67 3.27
N ALA A 431 15.81 -7.15 3.30
CA ALA A 431 14.63 -6.30 3.25
C ALA A 431 13.59 -6.74 4.27
N MET A 432 12.93 -5.77 4.90
CA MET A 432 11.93 -6.00 5.93
C MET A 432 10.59 -5.40 5.50
N TRP A 433 9.58 -6.26 5.35
CA TRP A 433 8.22 -5.82 5.05
C TRP A 433 7.36 -5.81 6.33
N TYR A 434 6.84 -4.63 6.66
CA TYR A 434 5.91 -4.44 7.75
C TYR A 434 4.56 -3.92 7.25
N THR A 435 3.47 -4.57 7.68
CA THR A 435 2.11 -4.07 7.48
C THR A 435 1.43 -3.85 8.82
N GLY A 436 0.96 -2.63 9.08
CA GLY A 436 0.30 -2.36 10.35
C GLY A 436 -0.33 -0.99 10.58
N HIS A 437 -0.80 -0.79 11.80
CA HIS A 437 -1.26 0.52 12.27
C HIS A 437 -0.05 1.43 12.58
N GLY A 438 -0.31 2.74 12.58
CA GLY A 438 0.69 3.76 12.91
C GLY A 438 0.12 5.17 12.86
N ASN A 439 0.95 6.11 13.29
CA ASN A 439 0.68 7.54 13.25
C ASN A 439 2.02 8.31 13.11
N SER A 440 2.00 9.64 13.21
CA SER A 440 3.22 10.45 13.16
C SER A 440 4.13 10.34 14.40
N GLY A 441 3.79 9.50 15.38
CA GLY A 441 4.65 9.13 16.51
C GLY A 441 5.43 7.82 16.28
N GLY A 442 4.79 6.82 15.67
CA GLY A 442 5.33 5.46 15.57
C GLY A 442 4.39 4.48 14.86
N PHE A 443 4.69 3.19 14.97
CA PHE A 443 3.82 2.07 14.53
C PHE A 443 3.64 1.04 15.65
N THR A 444 2.59 0.21 15.58
CA THR A 444 2.12 -0.58 16.74
C THR A 444 2.00 -2.08 16.50
N PHE A 445 2.09 -2.86 17.57
CA PHE A 445 1.95 -4.31 17.57
C PHE A 445 0.72 -4.75 18.37
N LYS A 446 0.14 -5.88 18.00
CA LYS A 446 -1.08 -6.44 18.64
C LYS A 446 -0.77 -7.11 19.97
N ASN A 447 0.49 -7.50 20.18
CA ASN A 447 0.97 -8.17 21.38
C ASN A 447 1.44 -7.15 22.44
N GLU A 448 0.65 -6.96 23.49
CA GLU A 448 0.94 -6.07 24.62
C GLU A 448 1.79 -6.73 25.74
N THR A 449 2.40 -7.89 25.48
CA THR A 449 3.07 -8.73 26.51
C THR A 449 4.54 -9.00 26.23
N HIS A 450 5.06 -8.53 25.09
CA HIS A 450 6.47 -8.71 24.70
C HIS A 450 7.30 -7.41 24.80
N ASP A 451 6.66 -6.23 24.79
CA ASP A 451 7.11 -4.99 25.47
C ASP A 451 5.91 -4.00 25.64
N ASP A 452 5.87 -2.82 25.01
CA ASP A 452 4.89 -1.74 25.30
C ASP A 452 3.74 -1.55 24.27
N ARG A 453 3.83 -2.26 23.14
CA ARG A 453 3.07 -2.24 21.87
C ARG A 453 3.59 -1.28 20.79
N TRP A 454 4.60 -0.44 21.00
CA TRP A 454 5.06 0.55 20.02
C TRP A 454 6.49 0.34 19.52
N ILE A 455 6.72 0.83 18.30
CA ILE A 455 8.02 1.37 17.89
C ILE A 455 7.88 2.87 17.69
N VAL A 456 8.62 3.63 18.49
CA VAL A 456 8.88 5.06 18.28
C VAL A 456 10.36 5.30 17.92
N PRO A 457 10.75 6.45 17.35
CA PRO A 457 12.12 6.64 16.83
C PRO A 457 13.26 6.59 17.86
N SER A 458 12.97 6.60 19.17
CA SER A 458 13.98 6.33 20.20
C SER A 458 14.45 4.88 20.22
N ASP A 459 13.67 3.97 19.63
CA ASP A 459 13.73 2.54 19.94
C ASP A 459 14.62 1.77 18.97
N ALA A 460 14.78 2.31 17.76
CA ALA A 460 15.49 1.70 16.65
C ALA A 460 16.93 2.24 16.48
N ASP A 461 17.73 1.51 15.70
CA ASP A 461 19.05 1.91 15.19
C ASP A 461 19.40 1.11 13.92
N TRP A 462 18.41 0.93 13.05
CA TRP A 462 18.34 -0.07 11.97
C TRP A 462 19.46 -0.03 10.93
N GLY A 463 19.68 -1.22 10.35
CA GLY A 463 20.72 -1.53 9.37
C GLY A 463 22.12 -1.59 9.95
N ASN A 464 22.25 -1.75 11.28
CA ASN A 464 23.54 -2.01 11.94
C ASN A 464 23.97 -3.50 11.83
N GLY A 465 23.28 -4.27 10.98
CA GLY A 465 23.44 -5.70 10.72
C GLY A 465 23.44 -5.99 9.21
N ASP A 466 22.36 -6.58 8.67
CA ASP A 466 22.22 -6.92 7.23
C ASP A 466 20.96 -6.26 6.58
N LEU A 467 20.28 -5.34 7.28
CA LEU A 467 19.04 -4.69 6.79
C LEU A 467 19.28 -3.40 5.99
N GLU A 468 18.94 -3.48 4.71
CA GLU A 468 19.09 -2.39 3.76
C GLU A 468 17.78 -1.62 3.52
N TRP A 469 16.67 -2.35 3.39
CA TRP A 469 15.42 -1.76 2.92
C TRP A 469 14.24 -2.11 3.82
N LEU A 470 13.75 -1.13 4.59
CA LEU A 470 12.56 -1.25 5.43
C LEU A 470 11.34 -0.66 4.73
N GLN A 471 10.25 -1.44 4.61
CA GLN A 471 8.97 -1.01 4.04
C GLN A 471 7.90 -0.99 5.13
N LEU A 472 7.37 0.19 5.44
CA LEU A 472 6.29 0.36 6.40
C LEU A 472 4.98 0.67 5.67
N GLU A 473 4.20 -0.36 5.35
CA GLU A 473 2.78 -0.23 4.97
C GLU A 473 1.96 0.12 6.22
N SER A 474 2.08 1.38 6.64
CA SER A 474 1.47 1.89 7.86
C SER A 474 1.17 3.38 7.77
N CYS A 475 0.08 3.80 8.42
CA CYS A 475 -0.46 5.15 8.35
C CYS A 475 0.48 6.19 8.95
N GLN A 476 0.75 7.26 8.20
CA GLN A 476 1.35 8.52 8.66
C GLN A 476 2.73 8.41 9.33
N VAL A 477 3.40 7.26 9.28
CA VAL A 477 4.70 7.05 9.93
C VAL A 477 5.72 8.09 9.43
N LEU A 478 5.74 8.37 8.12
CA LEU A 478 6.60 9.37 7.49
C LEU A 478 5.90 10.72 7.23
N ARG A 479 4.83 11.05 7.97
CA ARG A 479 4.11 12.35 7.88
C ARG A 479 5.03 13.55 8.14
N ASP A 480 4.71 14.66 7.50
CA ASP A 480 5.54 15.88 7.49
C ASP A 480 5.94 16.35 8.88
N THR A 481 5.01 16.40 9.83
CA THR A 481 5.29 16.80 11.22
C THR A 481 4.51 16.00 12.26
N ASN A 482 5.11 15.92 13.46
CA ASN A 482 4.46 15.62 14.73
C ASN A 482 4.85 16.71 15.74
N GLY A 483 3.92 17.63 16.01
CA GLY A 483 4.20 18.84 16.78
C GLY A 483 5.30 19.67 16.10
N SER A 484 6.45 19.81 16.76
CA SER A 484 7.64 20.54 16.28
C SER A 484 8.64 19.68 15.49
N HIS A 485 8.48 18.36 15.45
CA HIS A 485 9.44 17.45 14.82
C HIS A 485 8.95 17.02 13.44
N ASP A 486 9.81 17.10 12.44
CA ASP A 486 9.54 16.60 11.08
C ASP A 486 9.90 15.12 10.92
N TYR A 487 9.76 14.56 9.72
CA TYR A 487 10.15 13.16 9.47
C TYR A 487 11.67 12.93 9.54
N PHE A 488 12.52 13.92 9.22
CA PHE A 488 13.97 13.80 9.37
C PHE A 488 14.41 13.77 10.83
N SER A 489 13.95 14.71 11.65
CA SER A 489 14.28 14.75 13.09
C SER A 489 13.67 13.60 13.89
N ARG A 490 12.57 12.99 13.41
CA ARG A 490 12.06 11.71 13.90
C ARG A 490 12.92 10.53 13.43
N TRP A 491 12.78 10.11 12.18
CA TRP A 491 13.31 8.83 11.70
C TRP A 491 14.75 8.87 11.22
N GLY A 492 15.30 10.04 10.88
CA GLY A 492 16.74 10.15 10.61
C GLY A 492 17.59 9.68 11.79
N GLY A 493 17.09 9.77 13.02
CA GLY A 493 17.76 9.20 14.19
C GLY A 493 17.91 7.68 14.18
N THR A 494 17.12 6.93 13.39
CA THR A 494 17.07 5.46 13.39
C THR A 494 17.90 4.81 12.28
N ILE A 495 18.38 5.57 11.30
CA ILE A 495 19.08 5.03 10.11
C ILE A 495 20.58 4.92 10.40
N ASN A 496 21.09 3.71 10.67
CA ASN A 496 22.49 3.44 11.03
C ASN A 496 23.13 2.31 10.18
N GLY A 497 23.17 2.55 8.88
CA GLY A 497 23.53 1.57 7.85
C GLY A 497 22.44 1.58 6.79
N LEU A 498 21.22 1.21 7.22
CA LEU A 498 19.97 1.11 6.46
C LEU A 498 19.90 2.06 5.25
N HIS A 499 19.96 1.46 4.06
CA HIS A 499 19.92 2.17 2.79
C HIS A 499 18.62 2.97 2.58
N MET A 500 17.46 2.44 2.97
CA MET A 500 16.17 3.11 2.73
C MET A 500 15.05 2.76 3.71
N LEU A 501 14.36 3.80 4.21
CA LEU A 501 13.08 3.70 4.89
C LEU A 501 11.94 4.17 3.96
N ASN A 502 11.03 3.26 3.63
CA ASN A 502 9.83 3.52 2.83
C ASN A 502 8.57 3.52 3.71
N GLY A 503 7.62 4.40 3.40
CA GLY A 503 6.34 4.49 4.12
C GLY A 503 5.41 5.57 3.55
N PHE A 504 4.49 6.06 4.38
CA PHE A 504 3.46 7.03 3.99
C PHE A 504 3.46 8.30 4.84
N HIS A 505 3.16 9.44 4.20
CA HIS A 505 2.78 10.69 4.87
C HIS A 505 1.30 10.64 5.27
N THR A 506 0.43 10.16 4.37
CA THR A 506 -1.01 9.99 4.62
C THR A 506 -1.30 8.68 5.35
N ASN A 507 -2.57 8.36 5.56
CA ASN A 507 -2.95 6.98 5.80
C ASN A 507 -2.52 6.11 4.61
N ALA A 508 -2.03 4.90 4.88
CA ALA A 508 -2.02 3.80 3.93
C ALA A 508 -3.44 3.22 3.84
N GLN A 509 -3.79 2.55 2.74
CA GLN A 509 -5.12 1.99 2.53
C GLN A 509 -5.06 0.47 2.37
N CYS A 510 -5.95 -0.24 3.05
CA CYS A 510 -6.04 -1.69 2.95
C CYS A 510 -6.72 -2.06 1.62
N VAL A 511 -5.91 -2.37 0.60
CA VAL A 511 -6.36 -2.56 -0.78
C VAL A 511 -6.29 -4.03 -1.21
N GLY A 512 -7.35 -4.53 -1.85
CA GLY A 512 -7.42 -5.93 -2.31
C GLY A 512 -6.33 -6.31 -3.32
N GLY A 513 -5.82 -7.54 -3.27
CA GLY A 513 -4.62 -7.95 -3.99
C GLY A 513 -3.32 -7.33 -3.45
N GLY A 514 -3.35 -6.73 -2.25
CA GLY A 514 -2.21 -6.18 -1.50
C GLY A 514 -1.45 -5.04 -2.15
N THR A 515 -0.39 -4.59 -1.48
CA THR A 515 0.64 -3.68 -2.01
C THR A 515 1.96 -4.40 -2.27
N GLY A 516 2.43 -5.19 -1.31
CA GLY A 516 3.77 -5.79 -1.28
C GLY A 516 4.13 -6.64 -2.50
N GLY A 517 3.18 -7.35 -3.10
CA GLY A 517 3.43 -8.10 -4.34
C GLY A 517 3.64 -7.23 -5.56
N ARG A 518 2.94 -6.08 -5.63
CA ARG A 518 3.16 -5.09 -6.70
C ARG A 518 4.52 -4.40 -6.50
N PHE A 519 4.91 -4.12 -5.27
CA PHE A 519 6.24 -3.61 -4.91
C PHE A 519 7.36 -4.59 -5.32
N ALA A 520 7.32 -5.84 -4.85
CA ALA A 520 8.33 -6.84 -5.18
C ALA A 520 8.42 -7.13 -6.69
N THR A 521 7.27 -7.12 -7.41
CA THR A 521 7.26 -7.26 -8.88
C THR A 521 8.10 -6.19 -9.57
N TYR A 522 8.11 -4.96 -9.05
CA TYR A 522 8.92 -3.89 -9.64
C TYR A 522 10.41 -3.98 -9.27
N LEU A 523 10.77 -4.52 -8.10
CA LEU A 523 12.17 -4.80 -7.77
C LEU A 523 12.82 -5.69 -8.84
N PHE A 524 12.21 -6.83 -9.16
CA PHE A 524 12.71 -7.77 -10.19
C PHE A 524 12.40 -7.34 -11.63
N ALA A 525 11.67 -6.25 -11.83
CA ALA A 525 11.60 -5.55 -13.12
C ALA A 525 12.78 -4.57 -13.34
N GLY A 526 13.76 -4.52 -12.42
CA GLY A 526 14.93 -3.66 -12.50
C GLY A 526 14.67 -2.21 -12.09
N PHE A 527 13.67 -1.96 -11.23
CA PHE A 527 13.44 -0.64 -10.66
C PHE A 527 14.37 -0.40 -9.46
N THR A 528 14.71 0.86 -9.18
CA THR A 528 15.25 1.24 -7.87
C THR A 528 14.18 1.01 -6.79
N VAL A 529 14.59 0.70 -5.56
CA VAL A 529 13.67 0.34 -4.46
C VAL A 529 12.61 1.42 -4.23
N ARG A 530 13.00 2.71 -4.25
CA ARG A 530 12.04 3.83 -4.18
C ARG A 530 11.12 3.94 -5.40
N ASN A 531 11.58 3.62 -6.61
CA ASN A 531 10.73 3.65 -7.80
C ASN A 531 9.73 2.48 -7.81
N ALA A 532 10.12 1.32 -7.26
CA ALA A 532 9.21 0.21 -7.01
C ALA A 532 8.13 0.57 -5.98
N TRP A 533 8.51 1.26 -4.89
CA TRP A 533 7.57 1.78 -3.88
C TRP A 533 6.61 2.82 -4.47
N ALA A 534 7.15 3.79 -5.24
CA ALA A 534 6.36 4.79 -5.94
C ALA A 534 5.38 4.18 -6.95
N GLN A 535 5.84 3.29 -7.84
CA GLN A 535 4.98 2.64 -8.83
C GLN A 535 3.93 1.74 -8.17
N MET A 536 4.27 1.04 -7.09
CA MET A 536 3.28 0.33 -6.28
C MET A 536 2.18 1.28 -5.80
N ALA A 537 2.52 2.42 -5.19
CA ALA A 537 1.52 3.38 -4.71
C ALA A 537 0.65 3.90 -5.88
N PHE A 538 1.28 4.27 -7.01
CA PHE A 538 0.58 4.69 -8.22
C PHE A 538 -0.35 3.62 -8.83
N ASP A 539 -0.10 2.34 -8.59
CA ASP A 539 -0.95 1.24 -9.05
C ASP A 539 -1.98 0.75 -8.00
N LYS A 540 -1.77 1.02 -6.70
CA LYS A 540 -2.55 0.42 -5.61
C LYS A 540 -3.35 1.40 -4.73
N GLU A 541 -2.74 2.48 -4.28
CA GLU A 541 -3.35 3.47 -3.37
C GLU A 541 -4.36 4.40 -4.08
N PRO A 542 -5.42 4.93 -3.43
CA PRO A 542 -6.32 5.89 -4.07
C PRO A 542 -5.62 7.24 -4.33
N GLY A 543 -6.23 8.05 -5.20
CA GLY A 543 -5.80 9.43 -5.44
C GLY A 543 -5.74 10.24 -4.15
N GLY A 544 -4.70 11.07 -4.00
CA GLY A 544 -4.47 11.88 -2.81
C GLY A 544 -3.67 11.19 -1.68
N THR A 545 -3.39 9.88 -1.76
CA THR A 545 -2.37 9.26 -0.90
C THR A 545 -1.00 9.88 -1.21
N VAL A 546 -0.16 10.11 -0.19
CA VAL A 546 1.22 10.58 -0.34
C VAL A 546 2.17 9.56 0.29
N PHE A 547 2.96 8.89 -0.55
CA PHE A 547 4.05 8.03 -0.10
C PHE A 547 5.33 8.85 0.14
N ARG A 548 6.27 8.28 0.91
CA ARG A 548 7.62 8.84 1.11
C ARG A 548 8.66 7.73 1.20
N SER A 549 9.82 7.99 0.62
CA SER A 549 11.07 7.25 0.81
C SER A 549 12.10 8.18 1.43
N MET A 550 12.93 7.72 2.36
CA MET A 550 14.02 8.52 2.94
C MET A 550 15.25 7.69 3.30
N GLY A 551 16.40 8.35 3.41
CA GLY A 551 17.67 7.71 3.75
C GLY A 551 18.79 8.71 4.08
N ASN A 552 19.98 8.19 4.37
CA ASN A 552 21.15 8.98 4.76
C ASN A 552 21.92 9.53 3.53
N ILE A 553 22.70 10.59 3.77
CA ILE A 553 23.78 11.07 2.90
C ILE A 553 25.08 11.01 3.70
N GLY A 554 26.02 10.19 3.24
CA GLY A 554 27.32 9.93 3.86
C GLY A 554 28.43 10.87 3.40
N ALA A 555 29.63 10.65 3.94
CA ALA A 555 30.84 11.37 3.54
C ALA A 555 31.03 11.38 1.99
N GLY A 556 31.53 12.50 1.45
CA GLY A 556 31.62 12.70 -0.01
C GLY A 556 30.28 12.92 -0.73
N GLY A 557 29.15 12.87 -0.02
CA GLY A 557 27.80 12.96 -0.58
C GLY A 557 27.22 11.63 -1.05
N VAL A 558 27.84 10.50 -0.68
CA VAL A 558 27.38 9.13 -1.02
C VAL A 558 25.95 8.93 -0.52
N THR A 559 25.10 8.26 -1.30
CA THR A 559 23.72 7.97 -0.90
C THR A 559 23.07 6.84 -1.70
N ASN A 560 22.29 6.02 -1.00
CA ASN A 560 21.58 4.83 -1.48
C ASN A 560 20.27 5.13 -2.25
N ILE A 561 20.08 6.38 -2.68
CA ILE A 561 18.81 6.84 -3.24
C ILE A 561 18.41 6.13 -4.55
N ASN A 562 19.38 5.61 -5.31
CA ASN A 562 19.13 4.87 -6.56
C ASN A 562 19.42 3.38 -6.43
N ASP A 563 19.40 2.84 -5.21
CA ASP A 563 19.66 1.44 -4.97
C ASP A 563 18.55 0.59 -5.58
N HIS A 564 18.96 -0.52 -6.20
CA HIS A 564 18.09 -1.57 -6.70
C HIS A 564 18.08 -2.70 -5.67
N PHE A 565 17.12 -3.61 -5.75
CA PHE A 565 17.26 -4.86 -4.99
C PHE A 565 18.46 -5.67 -5.51
N TRP A 566 19.03 -6.55 -4.67
CA TRP A 566 20.22 -7.32 -5.01
C TRP A 566 20.10 -8.07 -6.35
N GLY A 567 21.15 -7.95 -7.16
CA GLY A 567 21.20 -8.50 -8.52
C GLY A 567 20.39 -7.76 -9.58
N GLN A 568 19.56 -6.77 -9.21
CA GLN A 568 18.68 -6.04 -10.16
C GLN A 568 19.29 -4.74 -10.70
N GLY A 569 20.41 -4.29 -10.13
CA GLY A 569 21.15 -3.10 -10.55
C GLY A 569 22.28 -2.75 -9.58
N SER A 570 22.63 -1.47 -9.48
CA SER A 570 23.59 -0.97 -8.50
C SER A 570 22.97 -0.81 -7.11
N VAL A 571 23.77 -1.11 -6.08
CA VAL A 571 23.48 -0.85 -4.66
C VAL A 571 24.63 -0.01 -4.10
N GLY A 572 24.34 0.95 -3.23
CA GLY A 572 25.34 1.75 -2.53
C GLY A 572 25.97 0.99 -1.36
N PRO A 573 27.04 1.52 -0.75
CA PRO A 573 27.54 1.01 0.53
C PRO A 573 26.72 1.55 1.70
N ASP A 574 26.82 0.89 2.86
CA ASP A 574 26.27 1.32 4.14
C ASP A 574 26.58 2.77 4.48
N ILE A 575 25.58 3.46 5.02
CA ILE A 575 25.77 4.81 5.57
C ILE A 575 25.47 4.81 7.06
N LEU A 576 26.42 4.27 7.80
CA LEU A 576 26.48 4.32 9.26
C LEU A 576 26.22 5.75 9.75
N LYS A 577 25.41 5.87 10.79
CA LYS A 577 24.94 7.11 11.43
C LYS A 577 26.07 8.02 11.91
N SER A 578 27.22 7.44 12.24
CA SER A 578 28.47 8.11 12.60
C SER A 578 29.19 8.79 11.43
N SER A 579 28.95 8.34 10.19
CA SER A 579 29.56 8.85 8.95
C SER A 579 28.69 9.87 8.20
N ARG A 580 27.44 10.04 8.64
CA ARG A 580 26.43 10.86 7.98
C ARG A 580 26.77 12.35 8.00
N ILE A 581 26.49 13.03 6.91
CA ILE A 581 26.60 14.51 6.77
C ILE A 581 25.25 15.18 6.48
N GLY A 582 24.26 14.42 6.01
CA GLY A 582 22.90 14.90 5.72
C GLY A 582 21.92 13.74 5.48
N MET A 583 20.73 14.07 5.00
CA MET A 583 19.66 13.11 4.71
C MET A 583 18.92 13.52 3.43
N TRP A 584 18.20 12.57 2.83
CA TRP A 584 17.32 12.81 1.68
C TRP A 584 15.94 12.21 1.93
N ALA A 585 14.92 12.77 1.28
CA ALA A 585 13.61 12.16 1.15
C ALA A 585 12.98 12.49 -0.21
N ILE A 586 12.23 11.54 -0.77
CA ILE A 586 11.38 11.73 -1.96
C ILE A 586 9.94 11.46 -1.57
N ALA A 587 9.01 12.32 -1.99
CA ALA A 587 7.58 12.13 -1.85
C ALA A 587 6.82 12.57 -3.10
N GLN A 588 5.67 11.96 -3.34
CA GLN A 588 4.72 12.38 -4.38
C GLN A 588 3.29 11.96 -4.01
N THR A 589 2.31 12.75 -4.45
CA THR A 589 0.88 12.42 -4.35
C THR A 589 0.48 11.48 -5.49
N VAL A 590 -0.30 10.44 -5.16
CA VAL A 590 -0.94 9.49 -6.09
C VAL A 590 -2.08 10.14 -6.87
#